data_AF-A0A6G1IZS6-F1
#
_entry.id   AF-A0A6G1IZS6-F1
#
_cell.length_a   1.000
_cell.length_b   1.000
_cell.length_c   1.000
_cell.angle_alpha   90.00
_cell.angle_beta   90.00
_cell.angle_gamma   90.00
#
_symmetry.space_group_name_H-M   'P 1'
#
loop_
_entity.id
_entity.type
_entity.pdbx_description
1 polymer ?
#
loop_
_entity_poly.entity_id
_entity_poly.type
_entity_poly.pdbx_seq_one_letter_code
_entity_poly.pdbx_strand_id
1 'polypeptide(L)'
;MSGVFHGLKKKLSRRSSNPLSGRNMSTDEQTAASKGSSQRSGFLAPQTNNPFSTGTPATRRPSRSGMNAFTTPSNEPPPAYTPTPASYNPTYTQPAMATPAATADADDDTYAFLKTFDTIFLIDDSGSMAGGRWVETAKALEKIAPICTKRDKDGIDIYFLNHPDSPMYKNVRTDSTVREIFRTVKPGGATPTGQRLNKILKPYLARLEADKMSNRETTKPINIIVITDGAPSDDVEAPIISAAKKLDRLDAVPWQVGIQFFQVGKEPGARKHLKQLDDELKELAGGDLRDIVDTVPFTSESGTELTGEGVLKTVLGAVNRRLDRNSKELHRI
;
A
#
# COMPACT_ATOMS: atom_id res chain seq x y z
N MET A 1 -35.51 33.78 52.49
CA MET A 1 -34.24 34.52 52.66
C MET A 1 -33.48 34.38 51.35
N SER A 2 -33.70 35.31 50.41
CA SER A 2 -32.77 36.40 50.03
C SER A 2 -31.46 35.84 49.45
N GLY A 3 -31.33 35.70 48.12
CA GLY A 3 -30.87 36.75 47.20
C GLY A 3 -29.50 36.30 46.63
N VAL A 4 -28.96 36.66 45.48
CA VAL A 4 -29.19 37.75 44.51
C VAL A 4 -28.50 37.33 43.19
N PHE A 5 -29.16 37.54 42.05
CA PHE A 5 -28.57 37.57 40.70
C PHE A 5 -27.76 38.85 40.49
N HIS A 6 -26.57 38.77 39.87
CA HIS A 6 -25.92 39.80 39.01
C HIS A 6 -24.85 39.04 38.19
N GLY A 7 -24.72 39.12 36.86
CA GLY A 7 -25.14 40.14 35.90
C GLY A 7 -23.94 40.96 35.44
N LEU A 8 -23.04 40.40 34.61
CA LEU A 8 -22.05 41.18 33.85
C LEU A 8 -22.20 40.93 32.33
N LYS A 9 -22.92 41.84 31.68
CA LYS A 9 -22.79 42.14 30.25
C LYS A 9 -21.72 43.21 30.09
N LYS A 10 -20.72 43.01 29.22
CA LYS A 10 -19.94 44.11 28.65
C LYS A 10 -20.07 44.14 27.13
N LYS A 11 -20.20 45.38 26.66
CA LYS A 11 -20.73 45.87 25.39
C LYS A 11 -19.65 45.87 24.30
N LEU A 12 -20.14 45.75 23.07
CA LEU A 12 -19.48 45.92 21.77
C LEU A 12 -18.72 47.25 21.60
N SER A 13 -17.67 47.22 20.78
CA SER A 13 -17.34 48.32 19.85
C SER A 13 -16.89 47.74 18.51
N ARG A 14 -17.64 48.07 17.46
CA ARG A 14 -17.31 47.89 16.04
C ARG A 14 -16.62 49.17 15.54
N ARG A 15 -15.64 49.05 14.66
CA ARG A 15 -15.44 50.03 13.59
C ARG A 15 -14.85 49.36 12.34
N SER A 16 -15.64 49.39 11.28
CA SER A 16 -15.25 49.30 9.86
C SER A 16 -14.60 50.65 9.46
N SER A 17 -13.99 50.93 8.30
CA SER A 17 -13.78 50.31 6.98
C SER A 17 -12.99 51.32 6.11
N ASN A 18 -12.04 50.85 5.29
CA ASN A 18 -11.68 51.30 3.91
C ASN A 18 -11.20 52.77 3.63
N PRO A 19 -10.80 53.16 2.38
CA PRO A 19 -9.93 52.54 1.34
C PRO A 19 -9.01 53.56 0.58
N LEU A 20 -8.39 53.13 -0.55
CA LEU A 20 -7.77 53.91 -1.68
C LEU A 20 -6.35 54.45 -1.42
N SER A 21 -5.38 54.56 -2.34
CA SER A 21 -5.29 54.73 -3.81
C SER A 21 -3.84 54.32 -4.20
N GLY A 22 -3.52 53.61 -5.28
CA GLY A 22 -3.55 54.07 -6.67
C GLY A 22 -2.25 54.78 -7.08
N ARG A 23 -1.37 54.13 -7.88
CA ARG A 23 -0.49 54.84 -8.82
C ARG A 23 -0.03 53.95 -9.98
N ASN A 24 -0.49 54.33 -11.17
CA ASN A 24 0.00 53.96 -12.50
C ASN A 24 1.12 54.94 -12.92
N MET A 25 2.08 54.44 -13.71
CA MET A 25 2.84 55.10 -14.79
C MET A 25 3.34 53.95 -15.71
N SER A 26 2.95 53.76 -16.98
CA SER A 26 3.23 54.50 -18.25
C SER A 26 4.74 54.70 -18.51
N THR A 27 5.36 54.46 -19.67
CA THR A 27 5.02 53.99 -21.04
C THR A 27 6.37 53.81 -21.80
N ASP A 28 6.30 53.36 -23.08
CA ASP A 28 7.31 53.32 -24.16
C ASP A 28 7.84 51.90 -24.45
N GLU A 29 7.42 51.13 -25.47
CA GLU A 29 7.08 51.33 -26.91
C GLU A 29 8.31 51.32 -27.87
N GLN A 30 8.42 50.23 -28.67
CA GLN A 30 8.86 50.17 -30.09
C GLN A 30 8.74 48.70 -30.58
N THR A 31 7.67 48.32 -31.28
CA THR A 31 7.48 48.26 -32.76
C THR A 31 8.29 47.19 -33.51
N ALA A 32 7.59 46.19 -34.07
CA ALA A 32 7.51 45.92 -35.53
C ALA A 32 6.62 44.70 -35.83
N ALA A 33 5.74 44.87 -36.81
CA ALA A 33 4.75 43.90 -37.28
C ALA A 33 5.13 43.35 -38.67
N SER A 34 4.63 42.16 -39.04
CA SER A 34 4.07 41.96 -40.39
C SER A 34 3.15 40.74 -40.47
N LYS A 35 2.00 40.96 -41.09
CA LYS A 35 0.88 40.07 -41.38
C LYS A 35 1.18 39.14 -42.57
N GLY A 36 0.42 38.05 -42.67
CA GLY A 36 0.22 37.31 -43.92
C GLY A 36 -0.93 36.30 -43.83
N SER A 37 -2.15 36.72 -44.14
CA SER A 37 -3.30 35.85 -44.42
C SER A 37 -3.51 35.77 -45.93
N SER A 38 -3.83 34.59 -46.48
CA SER A 38 -5.03 34.39 -47.33
C SER A 38 -5.09 32.97 -47.93
N GLN A 39 -6.34 32.52 -48.07
CA GLN A 39 -6.82 31.25 -48.60
C GLN A 39 -6.73 31.20 -50.14
N ARG A 40 -6.65 29.99 -50.73
CA ARG A 40 -7.65 29.52 -51.72
C ARG A 40 -7.56 28.02 -52.07
N SER A 41 -8.75 27.46 -52.12
CA SER A 41 -9.29 26.16 -52.56
C SER A 41 -8.71 25.47 -53.81
N GLY A 42 -8.71 24.13 -53.79
CA GLY A 42 -8.73 23.25 -54.96
C GLY A 42 -9.05 21.80 -54.57
N PHE A 43 -10.10 21.23 -55.17
CA PHE A 43 -10.75 19.95 -54.88
C PHE A 43 -9.90 18.69 -55.19
N LEU A 44 -10.12 17.58 -54.46
CA LEU A 44 -10.63 16.26 -54.94
C LEU A 44 -10.48 15.15 -53.88
N ALA A 45 -11.39 14.17 -53.95
CA ALA A 45 -11.81 13.19 -52.94
C ALA A 45 -10.86 11.97 -52.73
N PRO A 46 -11.17 11.04 -51.79
CA PRO A 46 -10.17 10.25 -51.05
C PRO A 46 -9.75 8.94 -51.72
N GLN A 47 -8.49 8.54 -51.50
CA GLN A 47 -8.00 7.20 -51.82
C GLN A 47 -7.68 6.42 -50.54
N THR A 48 -8.49 5.41 -50.29
CA THR A 48 -8.17 4.23 -49.49
C THR A 48 -7.34 3.28 -50.36
N ASN A 49 -6.17 2.83 -49.91
CA ASN A 49 -5.61 1.56 -50.39
C ASN A 49 -4.51 1.02 -49.47
N ASN A 50 -4.84 -0.10 -48.83
CA ASN A 50 -3.91 -1.10 -48.32
C ASN A 50 -4.24 -2.38 -49.12
N PRO A 51 -3.27 -2.99 -49.84
CA PRO A 51 -3.30 -4.45 -49.88
C PRO A 51 -1.90 -5.09 -50.01
N PHE A 52 -1.52 -5.86 -48.99
CA PHE A 52 -0.61 -6.98 -49.15
C PHE A 52 -1.26 -8.04 -50.06
N SER A 53 -0.69 -8.24 -51.25
CA SER A 53 -0.92 -9.37 -52.17
C SER A 53 0.44 -9.73 -52.79
N THR A 54 0.87 -10.94 -53.09
CA THR A 54 0.48 -12.35 -52.86
C THR A 54 1.62 -13.18 -53.50
N GLY A 55 1.86 -14.43 -53.06
CA GLY A 55 2.26 -15.49 -53.99
C GLY A 55 3.36 -16.46 -53.55
N THR A 56 2.99 -17.65 -53.08
CA THR A 56 3.71 -18.92 -53.33
C THR A 56 2.72 -20.11 -53.40
N PRO A 57 3.04 -21.19 -54.14
CA PRO A 57 2.06 -22.00 -54.86
C PRO A 57 1.50 -23.23 -54.13
N ALA A 58 0.39 -23.74 -54.69
CA ALA A 58 -0.35 -24.92 -54.25
C ALA A 58 0.32 -26.25 -54.67
N THR A 59 0.38 -27.21 -53.74
CA THR A 59 0.79 -28.60 -54.03
C THR A 59 -0.43 -29.53 -53.97
N ARG A 60 -0.46 -30.40 -54.98
CA ARG A 60 -1.56 -31.20 -55.51
C ARG A 60 -1.99 -32.35 -54.59
N ARG A 61 -3.30 -32.49 -54.35
CA ARG A 61 -3.94 -33.66 -53.72
C ARG A 61 -4.22 -34.75 -54.78
N PRO A 62 -3.94 -36.04 -54.53
CA PRO A 62 -4.33 -37.11 -55.44
C PRO A 62 -5.81 -37.48 -55.25
N SER A 63 -6.53 -37.54 -56.37
CA SER A 63 -7.89 -38.06 -56.51
C SER A 63 -7.89 -39.58 -56.35
N ARG A 64 -8.75 -40.11 -55.48
CA ARG A 64 -9.14 -41.53 -55.52
C ARG A 64 -10.59 -41.61 -55.99
N SER A 65 -10.77 -42.28 -57.12
CA SER A 65 -12.04 -42.45 -57.82
C SER A 65 -12.89 -43.53 -57.16
N GLY A 66 -14.21 -43.30 -57.13
CA GLY A 66 -15.22 -44.34 -56.94
C GLY A 66 -15.73 -44.48 -55.51
N MET A 67 -16.75 -43.70 -55.15
CA MET A 67 -18.06 -44.22 -54.70
C MET A 67 -18.94 -43.04 -54.27
N ASN A 68 -20.08 -42.92 -54.94
CA ASN A 68 -21.09 -41.90 -54.71
C ASN A 68 -21.82 -42.16 -53.39
N ALA A 69 -22.11 -41.08 -52.67
CA ALA A 69 -22.88 -41.06 -51.43
C ALA A 69 -24.39 -41.16 -51.71
N PHE A 70 -24.87 -42.31 -52.16
CA PHE A 70 -26.27 -42.75 -52.02
C PHE A 70 -26.37 -44.24 -52.42
N THR A 71 -27.18 -45.02 -51.69
CA THR A 71 -27.61 -46.43 -51.95
C THR A 71 -26.68 -47.59 -51.48
N THR A 72 -26.83 -48.03 -50.23
CA THR A 72 -27.46 -49.30 -49.74
C THR A 72 -26.80 -49.85 -48.46
N PRO A 73 -27.57 -50.47 -47.55
CA PRO A 73 -27.10 -51.02 -46.27
C PRO A 73 -26.65 -52.47 -46.42
N SER A 74 -25.83 -52.99 -45.49
CA SER A 74 -25.90 -54.36 -44.90
C SER A 74 -24.55 -54.79 -44.35
N ASN A 75 -24.48 -54.88 -43.02
CA ASN A 75 -24.07 -56.06 -42.27
C ASN A 75 -22.97 -56.96 -42.87
N GLU A 76 -21.70 -56.69 -42.55
CA GLU A 76 -20.67 -57.73 -42.56
C GLU A 76 -19.57 -57.42 -41.52
N PRO A 77 -19.33 -58.30 -40.52
CA PRO A 77 -18.25 -58.12 -39.56
C PRO A 77 -16.91 -58.68 -40.10
N PRO A 78 -15.78 -57.97 -39.95
CA PRO A 78 -14.47 -58.55 -40.27
C PRO A 78 -13.98 -59.56 -39.20
N PRO A 79 -13.06 -60.47 -39.57
CA PRO A 79 -12.91 -61.82 -38.98
C PRO A 79 -12.17 -61.90 -37.63
N ALA A 80 -12.38 -63.03 -36.94
CA ALA A 80 -11.78 -63.41 -35.67
C ALA A 80 -10.27 -63.70 -35.80
N TYR A 81 -9.46 -63.15 -34.88
CA TYR A 81 -8.02 -63.39 -34.82
C TYR A 81 -7.67 -64.54 -33.86
N THR A 82 -6.85 -65.46 -34.37
CA THR A 82 -6.23 -66.60 -33.70
C THR A 82 -5.12 -66.14 -32.73
N PRO A 83 -4.95 -66.75 -31.55
CA PRO A 83 -4.02 -66.29 -30.52
C PRO A 83 -2.55 -66.68 -30.76
N THR A 84 -1.63 -65.75 -30.47
CA THR A 84 -0.18 -66.01 -30.31
C THR A 84 0.24 -65.80 -28.84
N PRO A 85 1.21 -66.57 -28.31
CA PRO A 85 1.52 -66.61 -26.88
C PRO A 85 2.48 -65.50 -26.40
N ALA A 86 2.06 -64.89 -25.28
CA ALA A 86 2.77 -64.22 -24.18
C ALA A 86 4.20 -63.65 -24.36
N SER A 87 4.31 -62.32 -24.23
CA SER A 87 5.17 -61.67 -23.21
C SER A 87 4.66 -60.24 -22.91
N TYR A 88 4.28 -59.99 -21.64
CA TYR A 88 4.16 -58.68 -20.96
C TYR A 88 5.42 -57.80 -21.22
N ASN A 89 5.46 -56.47 -21.32
CA ASN A 89 4.57 -55.30 -21.08
C ASN A 89 5.22 -54.10 -21.84
N PRO A 90 4.54 -53.31 -22.69
CA PRO A 90 5.08 -52.03 -23.12
C PRO A 90 4.60 -50.92 -22.18
N THR A 91 5.55 -50.36 -21.42
CA THR A 91 5.42 -49.05 -20.77
C THR A 91 5.05 -47.99 -21.79
N TYR A 92 3.92 -47.30 -21.58
CA TYR A 92 3.59 -46.08 -22.32
C TYR A 92 4.61 -44.99 -21.96
N THR A 93 5.56 -44.72 -22.86
CA THR A 93 6.35 -43.50 -22.87
C THR A 93 5.42 -42.34 -23.25
N GLN A 94 4.95 -41.61 -22.24
CA GLN A 94 4.38 -40.29 -22.48
C GLN A 94 5.48 -39.36 -22.99
N PRO A 95 5.20 -38.47 -23.96
CA PRO A 95 6.16 -37.46 -24.36
C PRO A 95 6.47 -36.59 -23.14
N ALA A 96 7.76 -36.51 -22.79
CA ALA A 96 8.24 -35.59 -21.77
C ALA A 96 7.84 -34.17 -22.21
N MET A 97 6.82 -33.62 -21.55
CA MET A 97 6.65 -32.18 -21.56
C MET A 97 7.91 -31.63 -20.92
N ALA A 98 8.74 -30.97 -21.74
CA ALA A 98 9.83 -30.16 -21.24
C ALA A 98 9.23 -29.23 -20.20
N THR A 99 9.56 -29.47 -18.93
CA THR A 99 9.35 -28.49 -17.89
C THR A 99 10.05 -27.24 -18.37
N PRO A 100 9.34 -26.12 -18.61
CA PRO A 100 10.02 -24.84 -18.65
C PRO A 100 10.77 -24.79 -17.33
N ALA A 101 12.09 -24.59 -17.38
CA ALA A 101 12.85 -24.27 -16.19
C ALA A 101 12.05 -23.19 -15.48
N ALA A 102 11.49 -23.54 -14.32
CA ALA A 102 10.76 -22.60 -13.51
C ALA A 102 11.76 -21.47 -13.22
N THR A 103 11.58 -20.34 -13.90
CA THR A 103 12.04 -19.08 -13.34
C THR A 103 11.44 -19.05 -11.95
N ALA A 104 12.31 -18.81 -10.97
CA ALA A 104 12.03 -18.91 -9.55
C ALA A 104 10.99 -17.87 -9.07
N ASP A 105 9.73 -18.03 -9.50
CA ASP A 105 8.57 -17.26 -9.09
C ASP A 105 7.59 -18.16 -8.30
N ALA A 106 8.15 -19.06 -7.49
CA ALA A 106 7.44 -19.88 -6.52
C ALA A 106 8.07 -19.69 -5.13
N ASP A 107 8.18 -18.43 -4.72
CA ASP A 107 7.99 -18.10 -3.31
C ASP A 107 6.48 -17.92 -3.17
N ASP A 108 5.84 -18.72 -2.34
CA ASP A 108 4.53 -18.39 -1.78
C ASP A 108 4.75 -17.06 -1.04
N ASP A 109 4.63 -15.93 -1.78
CA ASP A 109 5.16 -14.61 -1.40
C ASP A 109 4.61 -14.31 -0.02
N THR A 110 5.43 -14.53 1.02
CA THR A 110 4.99 -14.46 2.42
C THR A 110 4.50 -13.05 2.75
N TYR A 111 4.88 -12.09 1.90
CA TYR A 111 4.51 -10.69 1.89
C TYR A 111 3.38 -10.35 0.92
N ALA A 112 2.74 -11.32 0.26
CA ALA A 112 1.70 -11.11 -0.76
C ALA A 112 0.54 -10.28 -0.22
N PHE A 113 0.22 -10.45 1.07
CA PHE A 113 -0.83 -9.71 1.73
C PHE A 113 -0.56 -8.20 1.75
N LEU A 114 0.70 -7.74 1.70
CA LEU A 114 1.03 -6.31 1.58
C LEU A 114 0.45 -5.66 0.33
N LYS A 115 0.18 -6.41 -0.75
CA LYS A 115 -0.42 -5.88 -1.98
C LYS A 115 -1.82 -5.33 -1.77
N THR A 116 -2.50 -5.71 -0.67
CA THR A 116 -3.85 -5.23 -0.36
C THR A 116 -3.87 -3.98 0.52
N PHE A 117 -2.71 -3.42 0.89
CA PHE A 117 -2.59 -2.26 1.78
C PHE A 117 -1.82 -1.12 1.14
N ASP A 118 -2.20 0.10 1.50
CA ASP A 118 -1.34 1.27 1.40
C ASP A 118 -0.41 1.28 2.60
N THR A 119 0.89 1.23 2.36
CA THR A 119 1.88 1.27 3.45
C THR A 119 2.27 2.71 3.76
N ILE A 120 2.29 3.05 5.05
CA ILE A 120 2.68 4.35 5.56
C ILE A 120 3.83 4.19 6.55
N PHE A 121 4.99 4.77 6.28
CA PHE A 121 6.04 4.91 7.30
C PHE A 121 5.80 6.19 8.10
N LEU A 122 5.63 6.05 9.42
CA LEU A 122 5.63 7.17 10.35
C LEU A 122 6.93 7.12 11.16
N ILE A 123 7.87 7.99 10.82
CA ILE A 123 9.23 7.97 11.36
C ILE A 123 9.34 9.00 12.49
N ASP A 124 9.75 8.54 13.67
CA ASP A 124 10.12 9.40 14.77
C ASP A 124 11.41 10.14 14.45
N ASP A 125 11.32 11.46 14.29
CA ASP A 125 12.45 12.38 14.13
C ASP A 125 12.62 13.28 15.36
N SER A 126 12.18 12.83 16.54
CA SER A 126 12.35 13.56 17.80
C SER A 126 13.81 13.66 18.23
N GLY A 127 14.10 14.52 19.21
CA GLY A 127 15.47 14.70 19.71
C GLY A 127 16.11 13.43 20.31
N SER A 128 15.32 12.51 20.88
CA SER A 128 15.82 11.25 21.46
C SER A 128 16.45 10.33 20.42
N MET A 129 16.01 10.44 19.17
CA MET A 129 16.49 9.63 18.05
C MET A 129 17.93 9.98 17.64
N ALA A 130 18.49 11.11 18.07
CA ALA A 130 19.82 11.55 17.66
C ALA A 130 20.92 10.50 17.93
N GLY A 131 21.85 10.37 16.97
CA GLY A 131 22.99 9.45 17.08
C GLY A 131 22.63 8.01 16.69
N GLY A 132 22.94 7.04 17.56
CA GLY A 132 22.87 5.62 17.23
C GLY A 132 21.47 5.13 16.83
N ARG A 133 20.41 5.71 17.42
CA ARG A 133 19.02 5.32 17.16
C ARG A 133 18.57 5.75 15.75
N TRP A 134 18.96 6.94 15.30
CA TRP A 134 18.73 7.38 13.91
C TRP A 134 19.47 6.50 12.90
N VAL A 135 20.68 6.06 13.23
CA VAL A 135 21.43 5.10 12.39
C VAL A 135 20.72 3.74 12.35
N GLU A 136 20.18 3.29 13.47
CA GLU A 136 19.38 2.07 13.57
C GLU A 136 18.09 2.17 12.74
N THR A 137 17.39 3.31 12.79
CA THR A 137 16.24 3.60 11.92
C THR A 137 16.61 3.56 10.43
N ALA A 138 17.78 4.08 10.05
CA ALA A 138 18.25 3.99 8.66
C ALA A 138 18.42 2.52 8.22
N LYS A 139 19.06 1.70 9.06
CA LYS A 139 19.22 0.25 8.82
C LYS A 139 17.89 -0.50 8.78
N ALA A 140 16.95 -0.13 9.63
CA ALA A 140 15.58 -0.63 9.60
C ALA A 140 14.93 -0.37 8.24
N LEU A 141 14.95 0.88 7.78
CA LEU A 141 14.38 1.26 6.49
C LEU A 141 15.06 0.54 5.32
N GLU A 142 16.38 0.34 5.38
CA GLU A 142 17.12 -0.44 4.38
C GLU A 142 16.60 -1.89 4.25
N LYS A 143 16.11 -2.48 5.34
CA LYS A 143 15.56 -3.85 5.33
C LYS A 143 14.10 -3.89 4.90
N ILE A 144 13.26 -3.00 5.40
CA ILE A 144 11.79 -3.11 5.23
C ILE A 144 11.27 -2.33 4.01
N ALA A 145 11.90 -1.21 3.62
CA ALA A 145 11.40 -0.40 2.51
C ALA A 145 11.39 -1.13 1.15
N PRO A 146 12.41 -1.95 0.77
CA PRO A 146 12.36 -2.71 -0.48
C PRO A 146 11.22 -3.73 -0.53
N ILE A 147 10.80 -4.24 0.63
CA ILE A 147 9.69 -5.19 0.73
C ILE A 147 8.38 -4.46 0.48
N CYS A 148 8.15 -3.34 1.18
CA CYS A 148 6.92 -2.56 1.05
C CYS A 148 6.77 -1.95 -0.36
N THR A 149 7.80 -1.27 -0.89
CA THR A 149 7.71 -0.60 -2.20
C THR A 149 7.53 -1.58 -3.36
N LYS A 150 8.09 -2.79 -3.29
CA LYS A 150 7.89 -3.83 -4.31
C LYS A 150 6.46 -4.37 -4.36
N ARG A 151 5.70 -4.28 -3.26
CA ARG A 151 4.33 -4.82 -3.17
C ARG A 151 3.25 -3.75 -3.22
N ASP A 152 3.59 -2.48 -2.99
CA ASP A 152 2.65 -1.37 -3.05
C ASP A 152 2.73 -0.63 -4.39
N LYS A 153 1.80 -0.93 -5.32
CA LYS A 153 1.88 -0.47 -6.73
C LYS A 153 1.72 1.05 -6.88
N ASP A 154 0.86 1.64 -6.07
CA ASP A 154 0.66 3.09 -5.99
C ASP A 154 1.72 3.80 -5.13
N GLY A 155 2.61 3.03 -4.50
CA GLY A 155 3.73 3.51 -3.72
C GLY A 155 3.33 3.82 -2.28
N ILE A 156 4.34 3.96 -1.43
CA ILE A 156 4.16 4.15 0.01
C ILE A 156 4.19 5.63 0.37
N ASP A 157 3.61 5.97 1.52
CA ASP A 157 3.70 7.32 2.08
C ASP A 157 4.69 7.36 3.24
N ILE A 158 5.41 8.49 3.36
CA ILE A 158 6.32 8.76 4.46
C ILE A 158 5.82 10.00 5.20
N TYR A 159 5.82 9.90 6.52
CA TYR A 159 5.57 10.99 7.45
C TYR A 159 6.66 10.98 8.52
N PHE A 160 6.98 12.16 9.05
CA PHE A 160 7.79 12.31 10.25
C PHE A 160 6.94 12.91 11.38
N LEU A 161 7.32 12.72 12.64
CA LEU A 161 6.57 13.31 13.76
C LEU A 161 6.63 14.84 13.72
N ASN A 162 7.84 15.40 13.64
CA ASN A 162 8.15 16.82 13.74
C ASN A 162 8.32 17.46 12.36
N HIS A 163 8.97 16.79 11.39
CA HIS A 163 9.17 17.34 10.07
C HIS A 163 7.82 17.63 9.36
N PRO A 164 7.69 18.79 8.68
CA PRO A 164 6.50 19.10 7.90
C PRO A 164 6.26 18.05 6.81
N ASP A 165 4.99 17.82 6.49
CA ASP A 165 4.63 16.94 5.39
C ASP A 165 5.01 17.56 4.03
N SER A 166 5.22 16.72 3.03
CA SER A 166 5.60 17.14 1.68
C SER A 166 4.96 16.24 0.63
N PRO A 167 4.51 16.80 -0.52
CA PRO A 167 4.06 15.98 -1.65
C PRO A 167 5.13 14.99 -2.15
N MET A 168 6.41 15.31 -1.97
CA MET A 168 7.51 14.40 -2.34
C MET A 168 7.58 13.14 -1.47
N TYR A 169 6.88 13.13 -0.34
CA TYR A 169 6.83 12.01 0.59
C TYR A 169 5.64 11.08 0.34
N LYS A 170 4.91 11.28 -0.77
CA LYS A 170 3.72 10.49 -1.13
C LYS A 170 3.98 9.63 -2.34
N ASN A 171 3.35 8.46 -2.38
CA ASN A 171 3.43 7.53 -3.52
C ASN A 171 4.87 7.17 -3.92
N VAL A 172 5.73 7.00 -2.92
CA VAL A 172 7.15 6.65 -3.09
C VAL A 172 7.26 5.19 -3.54
N ARG A 173 7.82 4.95 -4.73
CA ARG A 173 7.84 3.62 -5.37
C ARG A 173 9.18 2.90 -5.30
N THR A 174 10.24 3.55 -4.81
CA THR A 174 11.58 2.96 -4.73
C THR A 174 12.16 3.13 -3.35
N ASP A 175 12.87 2.10 -2.88
CA ASP A 175 13.61 2.13 -1.62
C ASP A 175 14.74 3.17 -1.63
N SER A 176 15.31 3.49 -2.81
CA SER A 176 16.30 4.56 -2.96
C SER A 176 15.73 5.92 -2.58
N THR A 177 14.51 6.23 -3.03
CA THR A 177 13.84 7.50 -2.71
C THR A 177 13.47 7.58 -1.23
N VAL A 178 13.08 6.45 -0.60
CA VAL A 178 12.88 6.39 0.85
C VAL A 178 14.17 6.79 1.59
N ARG A 179 15.33 6.24 1.20
CA ARG A 179 16.63 6.58 1.80
C ARG A 179 17.01 8.03 1.57
N GLU A 180 16.75 8.58 0.38
CA GLU A 180 17.03 9.98 0.05
C GLU A 180 16.18 10.92 0.90
N ILE A 181 14.87 10.67 1.01
CA ILE A 181 13.95 11.44 1.88
C ILE A 181 14.46 11.41 3.32
N PHE A 182 14.77 10.23 3.85
CA PHE A 182 15.26 10.08 5.22
C PHE A 182 16.52 10.91 5.49
N ARG A 183 17.46 10.98 4.54
CA ARG A 183 18.70 11.78 4.64
C ARG A 183 18.47 13.29 4.67
N THR A 184 17.31 13.78 4.22
CA THR A 184 16.97 15.21 4.27
C THR A 184 16.52 15.68 5.66
N VAL A 185 16.15 14.75 6.54
CA VAL A 185 15.60 15.05 7.86
C VAL A 185 16.67 14.83 8.94
N LYS A 186 16.60 15.65 10.00
CA LYS A 186 17.47 15.54 11.17
C LYS A 186 16.62 15.42 12.43
N PRO A 187 17.02 14.56 13.38
CA PRO A 187 16.36 14.46 14.69
C PRO A 187 16.28 15.80 15.43
N GLY A 188 15.13 16.11 16.02
CA GLY A 188 14.86 17.28 16.83
C GLY A 188 13.39 17.40 17.24
N GLY A 189 13.12 18.11 18.34
CA GLY A 189 11.75 18.30 18.83
C GLY A 189 11.27 17.18 19.77
N ALA A 190 9.96 17.17 20.00
CA ALA A 190 9.28 16.23 20.91
C ALA A 190 8.83 14.96 20.16
N THR A 191 8.09 14.08 20.83
CA THR A 191 7.58 12.83 20.26
C THR A 191 6.05 12.85 20.18
N PRO A 192 5.42 13.73 19.36
CA PRO A 192 3.96 13.91 19.30
C PRO A 192 3.27 12.82 18.47
N THR A 193 3.45 11.57 18.88
CA THR A 193 2.97 10.38 18.16
C THR A 193 1.45 10.39 18.01
N GLY A 194 0.71 10.71 19.08
CA GLY A 194 -0.75 10.69 19.07
C GLY A 194 -1.32 11.71 18.11
N GLN A 195 -0.80 12.95 18.17
CA GLN A 195 -1.17 14.03 17.28
C GLN A 195 -0.89 13.67 15.81
N ARG A 196 0.26 13.07 15.52
CA ARG A 196 0.62 12.73 14.13
C ARG A 196 -0.19 11.55 13.60
N LEU A 197 -0.46 10.53 14.41
CA LEU A 197 -1.39 9.45 14.07
C LEU A 197 -2.79 10.00 13.77
N ASN A 198 -3.32 10.90 14.61
CA ASN A 198 -4.62 11.53 14.38
C ASN A 198 -4.68 12.30 13.05
N LYS A 199 -3.60 13.01 12.68
CA LYS A 199 -3.50 13.72 11.39
C LYS A 199 -3.56 12.78 10.18
N ILE A 200 -3.12 11.53 10.33
CA ILE A 200 -3.18 10.50 9.28
C ILE A 200 -4.55 9.79 9.29
N LEU A 201 -4.97 9.31 10.45
CA LEU A 201 -6.17 8.48 10.63
C LEU A 201 -7.46 9.26 10.36
N LYS A 202 -7.56 10.50 10.83
CA LYS A 202 -8.80 11.28 10.72
C LYS A 202 -9.24 11.51 9.26
N PRO A 203 -8.40 12.02 8.33
CA PRO A 203 -8.80 12.18 6.94
C PRO A 203 -9.02 10.83 6.25
N TYR A 204 -8.25 9.78 6.58
CA TYR A 204 -8.47 8.44 6.04
C TYR A 204 -9.86 7.89 6.41
N LEU A 205 -10.24 7.94 7.68
CA LEU A 205 -11.54 7.47 8.15
C LEU A 205 -12.71 8.28 7.59
N ALA A 206 -12.50 9.56 7.29
CA ALA A 206 -13.51 10.39 6.63
C ALA A 206 -13.72 9.96 5.16
N ARG A 207 -12.64 9.61 4.44
CA ARG A 207 -12.75 9.05 3.08
C ARG A 207 -13.44 7.69 3.09
N LEU A 208 -13.07 6.81 4.02
CA LEU A 208 -13.69 5.50 4.17
C LEU A 208 -15.20 5.60 4.42
N GLU A 209 -15.60 6.51 5.32
CA GLU A 209 -17.01 6.77 5.62
C GLU A 209 -17.78 7.30 4.39
N ALA A 210 -17.18 8.23 3.64
CA ALA A 210 -17.78 8.76 2.41
C ALA A 210 -17.93 7.70 1.31
N ASP A 211 -16.93 6.83 1.16
CA ASP A 211 -16.97 5.70 0.23
C ASP A 211 -18.08 4.72 0.59
N LYS A 212 -18.18 4.34 1.87
CA LYS A 212 -19.27 3.48 2.36
C LYS A 212 -20.65 4.10 2.16
N MET A 213 -20.82 5.38 2.47
CA MET A 213 -22.08 6.10 2.27
C MET A 213 -22.47 6.17 0.77
N SER A 214 -21.47 6.15 -0.11
CA SER A 214 -21.66 6.15 -1.56
C SER A 214 -21.73 4.74 -2.17
N ASN A 215 -21.74 3.68 -1.35
CA ASN A 215 -21.66 2.29 -1.77
C ASN A 215 -20.49 2.00 -2.74
N ARG A 216 -19.32 2.59 -2.44
CA ARG A 216 -18.05 2.35 -3.14
C ARG A 216 -17.07 1.68 -2.20
N GLU A 217 -16.15 0.93 -2.79
CA GLU A 217 -15.06 0.25 -2.06
C GLU A 217 -13.71 0.69 -2.62
N THR A 218 -13.47 2.01 -2.66
CA THR A 218 -12.26 2.59 -3.25
C THR A 218 -11.16 2.89 -2.23
N THR A 219 -11.50 3.02 -0.95
CA THR A 219 -10.52 3.25 0.12
C THR A 219 -9.82 1.93 0.49
N LYS A 220 -8.59 1.77 0.00
CA LYS A 220 -7.71 0.64 0.31
C LYS A 220 -7.37 0.62 1.81
N PRO A 221 -7.28 -0.56 2.45
CA PRO A 221 -6.76 -0.69 3.81
C PRO A 221 -5.38 -0.06 3.97
N ILE A 222 -5.05 0.46 5.15
CA ILE A 222 -3.72 1.04 5.44
C ILE A 222 -2.96 0.24 6.47
N ASN A 223 -1.64 0.19 6.32
CA ASN A 223 -0.70 -0.31 7.32
C ASN A 223 0.30 0.79 7.70
N ILE A 224 0.16 1.34 8.91
CA ILE A 224 1.03 2.39 9.42
C ILE A 224 2.15 1.75 10.23
N ILE A 225 3.38 1.80 9.74
CA ILE A 225 4.57 1.33 10.46
C ILE A 225 5.23 2.55 11.13
N VAL A 226 5.06 2.64 12.45
CA VAL A 226 5.61 3.68 13.31
C VAL A 226 6.99 3.27 13.80
N ILE A 227 8.06 3.94 13.35
CA ILE A 227 9.43 3.64 13.78
C ILE A 227 9.86 4.65 14.84
N THR A 228 10.06 4.22 16.09
CA THR A 228 10.30 5.11 17.24
C THR A 228 11.22 4.48 18.28
N ASP A 229 11.91 5.30 19.07
CA ASP A 229 12.79 4.84 20.15
C ASP A 229 12.23 5.02 21.56
N GLY A 230 11.06 5.66 21.69
CA GLY A 230 10.68 6.33 22.91
C GLY A 230 9.18 6.26 23.21
N ALA A 231 8.85 6.57 24.46
CA ALA A 231 7.47 6.86 24.84
C ALA A 231 7.02 8.20 24.21
N PRO A 232 5.75 8.30 23.79
CA PRO A 232 5.20 9.53 23.24
C PRO A 232 5.20 10.65 24.27
N SER A 233 5.25 11.88 23.77
CA SER A 233 5.11 13.11 24.58
C SER A 233 3.66 13.55 24.75
N ASP A 234 2.73 12.82 24.14
CA ASP A 234 1.29 13.08 24.12
C ASP A 234 0.47 11.78 24.25
N ASP A 235 -0.84 11.93 24.30
CA ASP A 235 -1.81 10.82 24.39
C ASP A 235 -1.92 10.10 23.03
N VAL A 236 -1.43 8.87 22.97
CA VAL A 236 -1.46 8.00 21.77
C VAL A 236 -2.68 7.10 21.78
N GLU A 237 -3.17 6.74 22.96
CA GLU A 237 -4.29 5.85 23.19
C GLU A 237 -5.58 6.43 22.62
N ALA A 238 -5.89 7.70 22.91
CA ALA A 238 -7.13 8.34 22.49
C ALA A 238 -7.36 8.34 20.97
N PRO A 239 -6.40 8.75 20.10
CA PRO A 239 -6.61 8.70 18.65
C PRO A 239 -6.75 7.27 18.11
N ILE A 240 -6.03 6.30 18.68
CA ILE A 240 -6.13 4.89 18.28
C ILE A 240 -7.49 4.31 18.67
N ILE A 241 -7.92 4.50 19.92
CA ILE A 241 -9.24 4.04 20.41
C ILE A 241 -10.36 4.69 19.60
N SER A 242 -10.26 5.99 19.32
CA SER A 242 -11.24 6.69 18.49
C SER A 242 -11.30 6.12 17.06
N ALA A 243 -10.17 5.76 16.48
CA ALA A 243 -10.11 5.15 15.16
C ALA A 243 -10.74 3.75 15.16
N ALA A 244 -10.36 2.89 16.11
CA ALA A 244 -10.92 1.55 16.28
C ALA A 244 -12.45 1.58 16.45
N LYS A 245 -12.97 2.41 17.38
CA LYS A 245 -14.42 2.60 17.58
C LYS A 245 -15.13 3.13 16.34
N LYS A 246 -14.48 3.98 15.54
CA LYS A 246 -15.07 4.47 14.27
C LYS A 246 -15.12 3.37 13.21
N LEU A 247 -14.07 2.55 13.09
CA LEU A 247 -14.04 1.41 12.17
C LEU A 247 -15.14 0.39 12.47
N ASP A 248 -15.39 0.09 13.75
CA ASP A 248 -16.50 -0.80 14.14
C ASP A 248 -17.87 -0.22 13.78
N ARG A 249 -18.08 1.08 14.02
CA ARG A 249 -19.34 1.76 13.61
C ARG A 249 -19.55 1.77 12.10
N LEU A 250 -18.47 1.78 11.32
CA LEU A 250 -18.52 1.72 9.86
C LEU A 250 -18.63 0.27 9.34
N ASP A 251 -18.67 -0.74 10.21
CA ASP A 251 -18.61 -2.16 9.83
C ASP A 251 -17.43 -2.44 8.87
N ALA A 252 -16.27 -1.85 9.18
CA ALA A 252 -15.07 -2.00 8.36
C ALA A 252 -14.47 -3.39 8.52
N VAL A 253 -13.81 -3.91 7.49
CA VAL A 253 -13.10 -5.20 7.58
C VAL A 253 -12.08 -5.19 8.73
N PRO A 254 -11.81 -6.32 9.40
CA PRO A 254 -10.98 -6.34 10.60
C PRO A 254 -9.58 -5.74 10.42
N TRP A 255 -9.01 -5.86 9.22
CA TRP A 255 -7.68 -5.36 8.85
C TRP A 255 -7.72 -4.00 8.13
N GLN A 256 -8.83 -3.24 8.17
CA GLN A 256 -8.92 -1.96 7.43
C GLN A 256 -7.81 -0.95 7.82
N VAL A 257 -7.35 -1.00 9.07
CA VAL A 257 -6.22 -0.22 9.59
C VAL A 257 -5.39 -1.14 10.46
N GLY A 258 -4.09 -1.19 10.22
CA GLY A 258 -3.09 -1.68 11.16
C GLY A 258 -2.11 -0.58 11.54
N ILE A 259 -1.69 -0.55 12.80
CA ILE A 259 -0.66 0.32 13.35
C ILE A 259 0.42 -0.57 13.95
N GLN A 260 1.52 -0.71 13.24
CA GLN A 260 2.68 -1.45 13.71
C GLN A 260 3.66 -0.49 14.39
N PHE A 261 3.87 -0.64 15.69
CA PHE A 261 4.99 -0.01 16.35
C PHE A 261 6.26 -0.83 16.17
N PHE A 262 7.28 -0.19 15.61
CA PHE A 262 8.59 -0.76 15.40
C PHE A 262 9.63 -0.02 16.26
N GLN A 263 9.96 -0.62 17.41
CA GLN A 263 10.83 -0.01 18.40
C GLN A 263 12.30 -0.12 17.95
N VAL A 264 12.98 1.01 17.79
CA VAL A 264 14.44 1.06 17.68
C VAL A 264 15.07 1.37 19.04
N GLY A 265 16.30 0.93 19.25
CA GLY A 265 16.99 1.10 20.54
C GLY A 265 16.46 0.15 21.63
N LYS A 266 16.92 0.38 22.85
CA LYS A 266 16.76 -0.56 23.98
C LYS A 266 16.17 0.09 25.24
N GLU A 267 15.40 1.15 25.06
CA GLU A 267 14.79 1.88 26.18
C GLU A 267 13.66 1.04 26.80
N PRO A 268 13.77 0.61 28.09
CA PRO A 268 12.78 -0.28 28.69
C PRO A 268 11.41 0.37 28.90
N GLY A 269 11.35 1.67 29.16
CA GLY A 269 10.11 2.43 29.33
C GLY A 269 9.28 2.46 28.05
N ALA A 270 9.91 2.72 26.90
CA ALA A 270 9.33 2.70 25.57
C ALA A 270 8.83 1.29 25.25
N ARG A 271 9.62 0.27 25.55
CA ARG A 271 9.20 -1.13 25.35
C ARG A 271 7.93 -1.44 26.14
N LYS A 272 7.91 -1.06 27.42
CA LYS A 272 6.74 -1.26 28.28
C LYS A 272 5.54 -0.52 27.73
N HIS A 273 5.68 0.76 27.40
CA HIS A 273 4.59 1.58 26.91
C HIS A 273 4.01 1.05 25.59
N LEU A 274 4.86 0.71 24.61
CA LEU A 274 4.40 0.14 23.34
C LEU A 274 3.70 -1.21 23.54
N LYS A 275 4.20 -2.05 24.47
CA LYS A 275 3.52 -3.29 24.83
C LYS A 275 2.15 -3.06 25.45
N GLN A 276 1.99 -2.02 26.28
CA GLN A 276 0.68 -1.64 26.81
C GLN A 276 -0.29 -1.20 25.69
N LEU A 277 0.21 -0.54 24.64
CA LEU A 277 -0.61 -0.21 23.48
C LEU A 277 -1.07 -1.45 22.69
N ASP A 278 -0.29 -2.52 22.65
CA ASP A 278 -0.68 -3.79 22.01
C ASP A 278 -1.67 -4.58 22.90
N ASP A 279 -1.36 -4.76 24.20
CA ASP A 279 -2.10 -5.68 25.07
C ASP A 279 -3.30 -5.02 25.81
N GLU A 280 -3.20 -3.74 26.20
CA GLU A 280 -4.09 -3.12 27.22
C GLU A 280 -5.11 -2.12 26.63
N LEU A 281 -5.09 -1.84 25.31
CA LEU A 281 -6.00 -0.85 24.70
C LEU A 281 -7.49 -1.15 24.91
N LYS A 282 -7.88 -2.44 24.97
CA LYS A 282 -9.26 -2.85 25.23
C LYS A 282 -9.72 -2.45 26.62
N GLU A 283 -8.85 -2.63 27.61
CA GLU A 283 -9.13 -2.28 29.00
C GLU A 283 -9.31 -0.76 29.15
N LEU A 284 -8.41 0.01 28.55
CA LEU A 284 -8.48 1.48 28.52
C LEU A 284 -9.72 2.01 27.79
N ALA A 285 -10.21 1.29 26.77
CA ALA A 285 -11.39 1.68 26.01
C ALA A 285 -12.72 1.44 26.75
N GLY A 286 -12.69 0.71 27.87
CA GLY A 286 -13.85 0.41 28.70
C GLY A 286 -14.83 -0.60 28.09
N GLY A 287 -14.37 -1.50 27.22
CA GLY A 287 -15.22 -2.47 26.54
C GLY A 287 -14.53 -3.21 25.40
N ASP A 288 -15.33 -3.85 24.55
CA ASP A 288 -14.81 -4.49 23.34
C ASP A 288 -14.25 -3.44 22.37
N LEU A 289 -13.04 -3.69 21.88
CA LEU A 289 -12.34 -2.84 20.95
C LEU A 289 -11.64 -3.73 19.94
N ARG A 290 -11.84 -3.48 18.65
CA ARG A 290 -11.07 -4.18 17.63
C ARG A 290 -9.58 -3.96 17.84
N ASP A 291 -8.85 -5.06 17.67
CA ASP A 291 -7.39 -5.03 17.67
C ASP A 291 -6.87 -4.56 16.31
N ILE A 292 -6.05 -3.50 16.36
CA ILE A 292 -5.44 -2.81 15.21
C ILE A 292 -3.97 -2.42 15.49
N VAL A 293 -3.41 -2.80 16.65
CA VAL A 293 -2.04 -2.40 17.06
C VAL A 293 -1.20 -3.65 17.26
N ASP A 294 0.05 -3.64 16.78
CA ASP A 294 1.05 -4.65 17.14
C ASP A 294 2.40 -3.97 17.39
N THR A 295 3.27 -4.61 18.17
CA THR A 295 4.60 -4.08 18.51
C THR A 295 5.71 -5.09 18.22
N VAL A 296 6.80 -4.59 17.62
CA VAL A 296 8.03 -5.36 17.36
C VAL A 296 9.27 -4.55 17.71
N PRO A 297 10.27 -5.12 18.40
CA PRO A 297 11.57 -4.48 18.56
C PRO A 297 12.52 -4.76 17.37
N PHE A 298 13.34 -3.78 16.98
CA PHE A 298 14.33 -3.89 15.90
C PHE A 298 15.44 -4.89 16.24
N THR A 299 15.96 -4.82 17.46
CA THR A 299 16.86 -5.84 17.99
C THR A 299 16.12 -6.77 18.95
N SER A 300 16.37 -8.06 18.82
CA SER A 300 15.97 -9.04 19.83
C SER A 300 16.63 -8.73 21.19
N GLU A 301 16.17 -9.39 22.26
CA GLU A 301 16.79 -9.28 23.59
C GLU A 301 18.28 -9.67 23.58
N SER A 302 18.69 -10.57 22.67
CA SER A 302 20.09 -10.96 22.47
C SER A 302 20.93 -9.94 21.68
N GLY A 303 20.33 -8.83 21.21
CA GLY A 303 21.02 -7.75 20.52
C GLY A 303 21.36 -8.04 19.05
N THR A 304 20.81 -9.11 18.47
CA THR A 304 20.96 -9.39 17.04
C THR A 304 20.04 -8.49 16.22
N GLU A 305 20.50 -8.08 15.03
CA GLU A 305 19.68 -7.28 14.12
C GLU A 305 18.43 -8.05 13.63
N LEU A 306 17.47 -7.32 13.06
CA LEU A 306 16.20 -7.84 12.51
C LEU A 306 16.41 -9.07 11.61
N THR A 307 15.85 -10.21 12.03
CA THR A 307 15.79 -11.48 11.27
C THR A 307 14.70 -11.43 10.20
N GLY A 308 14.64 -12.41 9.29
CA GLY A 308 13.54 -12.50 8.31
C GLY A 308 12.15 -12.58 8.95
N GLU A 309 12.03 -13.25 10.10
CA GLU A 309 10.80 -13.29 10.89
C GLU A 309 10.48 -11.93 11.52
N GLY A 310 11.48 -11.24 12.07
CA GLY A 310 11.30 -9.89 12.60
C GLY A 310 10.86 -8.90 11.51
N VAL A 311 11.42 -9.01 10.31
CA VAL A 311 10.99 -8.25 9.13
C VAL A 311 9.53 -8.56 8.81
N LEU A 312 9.16 -9.83 8.73
CA LEU A 312 7.80 -10.26 8.43
C LEU A 312 6.78 -9.72 9.45
N LYS A 313 7.09 -9.83 10.75
CA LYS A 313 6.23 -9.27 11.80
C LYS A 313 6.16 -7.75 11.69
N THR A 314 7.26 -7.07 11.42
CA THR A 314 7.29 -5.60 11.25
C THR A 314 6.40 -5.13 10.09
N VAL A 315 6.29 -5.90 9.00
CA VAL A 315 5.49 -5.45 7.85
C VAL A 315 4.05 -5.96 7.89
N LEU A 316 3.74 -7.04 8.60
CA LEU A 316 2.41 -7.67 8.55
C LEU A 316 1.72 -7.88 9.91
N GLY A 317 2.40 -7.68 11.04
CA GLY A 317 1.88 -8.02 12.37
C GLY A 317 0.53 -7.37 12.67
N ALA A 318 0.45 -6.05 12.48
CA ALA A 318 -0.77 -5.28 12.75
C ALA A 318 -1.94 -5.55 11.79
N VAL A 319 -1.70 -6.19 10.64
CA VAL A 319 -2.75 -6.43 9.62
C VAL A 319 -3.06 -7.91 9.38
N ASN A 320 -2.17 -8.82 9.76
CA ASN A 320 -2.34 -10.26 9.62
C ASN A 320 -2.41 -10.96 10.99
N ARG A 321 -3.64 -11.10 11.49
CA ARG A 321 -3.94 -11.73 12.79
C ARG A 321 -3.49 -13.19 12.94
N ARG A 322 -3.20 -13.90 11.84
CA ARG A 322 -2.66 -15.27 11.93
C ARG A 322 -1.16 -15.23 12.20
N LEU A 323 -0.44 -14.34 11.51
CA LEU A 323 0.99 -14.12 11.75
C LEU A 323 1.23 -13.57 13.16
N ASP A 324 0.40 -12.64 13.62
CA ASP A 324 0.51 -12.10 14.98
C ASP A 324 0.36 -13.19 16.06
N ARG A 325 -0.73 -13.98 16.02
CA ARG A 325 -0.97 -15.07 16.97
C ARG A 325 0.18 -16.09 17.04
N ASN A 326 0.67 -16.53 15.90
CA ASN A 326 1.76 -17.50 15.84
C ASN A 326 3.08 -16.93 16.40
N SER A 327 3.33 -15.62 16.22
CA SER A 327 4.53 -14.96 16.75
C SER A 327 4.52 -14.83 18.28
N LYS A 328 3.34 -14.60 18.87
CA LYS A 328 3.16 -14.52 20.33
C LYS A 328 3.41 -15.89 21.00
N GLU A 329 3.17 -17.00 20.31
CA GLU A 329 3.52 -18.35 20.79
C GLU A 329 5.04 -18.62 20.74
N LEU A 330 5.74 -18.13 19.71
CA LEU A 330 7.19 -18.30 19.56
C LEU A 330 8.01 -17.53 20.60
N HIS A 331 7.51 -16.41 21.11
CA HIS A 331 8.16 -15.61 22.16
C HIS A 331 7.77 -16.03 23.58
N ARG A 332 7.01 -17.13 23.74
CA ARG A 332 6.56 -17.64 25.05
C ARG A 332 7.47 -18.73 25.64
N ILE A 333 8.66 -18.92 25.07
CA ILE A 333 9.64 -19.95 25.47
C ILE A 333 10.80 -19.29 26.21
#